data_AF-A0A3M7QXP7-F1
#
_entry.id   AF-A0A3M7QXP7-F1
#
_cell.length_a   1.000
_cell.length_b   1.000
_cell.length_c   1.000
_cell.angle_alpha   90.00
_cell.angle_beta   90.00
_cell.angle_gamma   90.00
#
_symmetry.space_group_name_H-M   'P 1'
#
loop_
_entity.id
_entity.type
_entity.pdbx_description
1 polymer ?
#
loop_
_entity_poly.entity_id
_entity_poly.type
_entity_poly.pdbx_seq_one_letter_code
_entity_poly.pdbx_strand_id
1 'polypeptide(L)'
;MDEINKHKDRTEKLPVENQSKKSKLKLGLKFPWWFKIMGFLISFLLIGVSVFFIVVKGIEFGNEKVGKWLSSLMISMIASIFLTQPAKPKHYDEDDDEDKIKLENELSDDMHLFKEKNIPLINSDKDLDKIELLEARKDRLRQLKFKIITRELLTHLVFLSLIYMCAFAYKDNFSFRYQKAVRNLFLDEKFRSITNTEKFWTWTRETLSRGLRAQPWYNGDQPYGLAGFVNDFNSRLIGYGILRQLRITYK
;
A
#
# COMPACT_ATOMS: atom_id res chain seq x y z
N MET A 1 55.20 61.97 34.37
CA MET A 1 54.51 63.01 35.13
C MET A 1 53.75 63.83 34.12
N ASP A 2 52.42 63.75 34.26
CA ASP A 2 51.38 64.68 33.81
C ASP A 2 50.98 64.61 32.33
N GLU A 3 49.85 64.01 31.93
CA GLU A 3 48.45 64.48 32.11
C GLU A 3 48.29 65.94 31.63
N ILE A 4 47.40 66.37 30.73
CA ILE A 4 46.05 65.94 30.36
C ILE A 4 45.58 66.80 29.14
N ASN A 5 44.79 66.20 28.24
CA ASN A 5 43.78 66.80 27.32
C ASN A 5 44.10 68.01 26.40
N LYS A 6 44.00 67.76 25.08
CA LYS A 6 43.03 68.51 24.25
C LYS A 6 42.50 67.69 23.07
N HIS A 7 41.20 67.49 23.13
CA HIS A 7 40.28 66.93 22.15
C HIS A 7 40.37 67.51 20.72
N LYS A 8 39.94 66.67 19.76
CA LYS A 8 38.90 66.93 18.73
C LYS A 8 39.38 66.71 17.27
N ASP A 9 39.05 65.54 16.73
CA ASP A 9 38.18 65.30 15.54
C ASP A 9 39.00 65.28 14.24
N ARG A 10 38.71 64.54 13.17
CA ARG A 10 37.68 63.56 12.78
C ARG A 10 38.16 63.05 11.42
N THR A 11 37.94 61.77 11.13
CA THR A 11 37.41 61.20 9.86
C THR A 11 37.81 59.73 9.84
N GLU A 12 36.92 58.84 10.25
CA GLU A 12 35.92 58.19 9.38
C GLU A 12 36.43 56.80 8.96
N LYS A 13 36.12 55.80 9.78
CA LYS A 13 36.04 54.40 9.35
C LYS A 13 34.75 53.80 9.90
N LEU A 14 33.90 53.43 8.94
CA LEU A 14 32.59 52.82 9.09
C LEU A 14 32.68 51.54 9.97
N PRO A 15 31.82 51.38 11.00
CA PRO A 15 31.71 50.11 11.69
C PRO A 15 30.78 49.17 10.93
N VAL A 16 31.30 47.96 10.69
CA VAL A 16 30.59 46.78 10.20
C VAL A 16 29.38 46.51 11.08
N GLU A 17 28.23 46.39 10.42
CA GLU A 17 26.94 46.04 10.96
C GLU A 17 27.01 44.69 11.71
N ASN A 18 27.08 44.77 13.03
CA ASN A 18 26.77 43.65 13.90
C ASN A 18 25.28 43.36 13.74
N GLN A 19 24.93 42.36 12.92
CA GLN A 19 23.57 41.83 12.89
C GLN A 19 23.28 41.21 14.25
N SER A 20 22.62 42.01 15.08
CA SER A 20 22.03 41.63 16.35
C SER A 20 21.21 40.35 16.17
N LYS A 21 21.54 39.32 16.96
CA LYS A 21 20.66 38.20 17.27
C LYS A 21 19.28 38.77 17.60
N LYS A 22 18.30 38.60 16.69
CA LYS A 22 16.88 38.80 17.02
C LYS A 22 16.52 37.70 18.02
N SER A 23 16.65 38.02 19.30
CA SER A 23 16.01 37.28 20.37
C SER A 23 14.52 37.23 20.04
N LYS A 24 14.03 36.05 19.70
CA LYS A 24 12.59 35.81 19.63
C LYS A 24 12.04 36.15 21.00
N LEU A 25 11.35 37.29 21.12
CA LEU A 25 10.47 37.60 22.24
C LEU A 25 9.44 36.48 22.29
N LYS A 26 9.75 35.43 23.05
CA LYS A 26 8.79 34.43 23.44
C LYS A 26 7.82 35.15 24.36
N LEU A 27 6.72 35.66 23.80
CA LEU A 27 5.53 35.96 24.58
C LEU A 27 5.08 34.62 25.16
N GLY A 28 5.56 34.31 26.36
CA GLY A 28 5.13 33.15 27.11
C GLY A 28 3.74 33.44 27.66
N LEU A 29 2.70 33.32 26.84
CA LEU A 29 1.39 32.99 27.37
C LEU A 29 1.53 31.63 28.04
N LYS A 30 1.59 31.63 29.38
CA LYS A 30 1.52 30.42 30.18
C LYS A 30 0.08 29.93 30.12
N PHE A 31 -0.28 29.31 29.01
CA PHE A 31 -1.57 28.65 28.88
C PHE A 31 -1.67 27.55 29.95
N PRO A 32 -2.80 27.45 30.69
CA PRO A 32 -3.03 26.38 31.64
C PRO A 32 -2.81 25.01 31.00
N TRP A 33 -2.32 24.03 31.76
CA TRP A 33 -2.03 22.68 31.23
C TRP A 33 -3.24 22.04 30.52
N TRP A 34 -4.46 22.37 30.94
CA TRP A 34 -5.72 21.92 30.31
C TRP A 34 -5.89 22.39 28.85
N PHE A 35 -5.26 23.51 28.44
CA PHE A 35 -5.31 23.99 27.06
C PHE A 35 -4.62 23.04 26.07
N LYS A 36 -3.59 22.30 26.52
CA LYS A 36 -2.95 21.26 25.68
C LYS A 36 -3.92 20.11 25.42
N ILE A 37 -4.68 19.70 26.43
CA ILE A 37 -5.69 18.63 26.31
C ILE A 37 -6.80 19.05 25.34
N MET A 38 -7.27 20.29 25.45
CA MET A 38 -8.26 20.84 24.53
C MET A 38 -7.74 20.90 23.09
N GLY A 39 -6.46 21.23 22.89
CA GLY A 39 -5.83 21.18 21.56
C GLY A 39 -5.82 19.79 20.95
N PHE A 40 -5.49 18.75 21.73
CA PHE A 40 -5.56 17.37 21.26
C PHE A 40 -7.00 16.96 20.92
N LEU A 41 -7.96 17.30 21.79
CA LEU A 41 -9.37 16.96 21.60
C LEU A 41 -9.92 17.60 20.32
N ILE A 42 -9.65 18.89 20.10
CA ILE A 42 -10.05 19.60 18.88
C ILE A 42 -9.38 19.01 17.64
N SER A 43 -8.09 18.62 17.73
CA SER A 43 -7.38 17.97 16.65
C SER A 43 -8.03 16.62 16.27
N PHE A 44 -8.36 15.78 17.25
CA PHE A 44 -9.06 14.52 17.00
C PHE A 44 -10.44 14.73 16.40
N LEU A 45 -11.16 15.75 16.88
CA LEU A 45 -12.50 16.07 16.38
C LEU A 45 -12.44 16.54 14.92
N LEU A 46 -11.48 17.39 14.56
CA LEU A 46 -11.24 17.82 13.18
C LEU A 46 -10.87 16.64 12.25
N ILE A 47 -9.99 15.73 12.71
CA ILE A 47 -9.65 14.51 11.97
C ILE A 47 -10.91 13.66 11.75
N GLY A 48 -11.71 13.46 12.80
CA GLY A 48 -12.96 12.70 12.72
C GLY A 48 -13.94 13.29 11.72
N VAL A 49 -14.13 14.62 11.74
CA VAL A 49 -14.97 15.34 10.78
C VAL A 49 -14.45 15.16 9.35
N SER A 50 -13.15 15.27 9.13
CA SER A 50 -12.55 15.04 7.80
C SER A 50 -12.79 13.61 7.31
N VAL A 51 -12.58 12.60 8.15
CA VAL A 51 -12.81 11.19 7.81
C VAL A 51 -14.28 10.94 7.48
N PHE A 52 -15.19 11.50 8.27
CA PHE A 52 -16.63 11.41 8.03
C PHE A 52 -17.00 11.92 6.63
N PHE A 53 -16.52 13.09 6.23
CA PHE A 53 -16.79 13.65 4.90
C PHE A 53 -16.21 12.79 3.76
N ILE A 54 -14.99 12.26 3.95
CA ILE A 54 -14.38 11.34 2.98
C ILE A 54 -15.23 10.09 2.80
N VAL A 55 -15.73 9.50 3.88
CA VAL A 55 -16.57 8.29 3.84
C VAL A 55 -17.91 8.56 3.16
N VAL A 56 -18.61 9.64 3.54
CA VAL A 56 -19.91 10.00 2.94
C VAL A 56 -19.77 10.20 1.43
N LYS A 57 -18.71 10.91 0.99
CA LYS A 57 -18.44 11.10 -0.43
C LYS A 57 -18.00 9.83 -1.15
N GLY A 58 -17.31 8.92 -0.46
CA GLY A 58 -17.05 7.59 -0.98
C GLY A 58 -18.34 6.83 -1.28
N ILE A 59 -19.28 6.80 -0.34
CA ILE A 59 -20.56 6.11 -0.53
C ILE A 59 -21.34 6.70 -1.71
N GLU A 60 -21.36 8.02 -1.86
CA GLU A 60 -22.06 8.74 -2.94
C GLU A 60 -21.50 8.42 -4.34
N PHE A 61 -20.18 8.19 -4.47
CA PHE A 61 -19.53 7.92 -5.75
C PHE A 61 -19.67 6.48 -6.25
N GLY A 62 -20.05 5.55 -5.38
CA GLY A 62 -20.19 4.14 -5.71
C GLY A 62 -18.87 3.40 -5.91
N ASN A 63 -18.94 2.06 -5.91
CA ASN A 63 -17.77 1.18 -5.79
C ASN A 63 -16.74 1.35 -6.92
N GLU A 64 -17.16 1.61 -8.16
CA GLU A 64 -16.22 1.71 -9.28
C GLU A 64 -15.33 2.95 -9.21
N LYS A 65 -15.91 4.12 -8.87
CA LYS A 65 -15.17 5.38 -8.78
C LYS A 65 -14.32 5.43 -7.51
N VAL A 66 -14.85 4.95 -6.39
CA VAL A 66 -14.08 4.82 -5.13
C VAL A 66 -12.93 3.84 -5.29
N GLY A 67 -13.13 2.72 -6.00
CA GLY A 67 -12.06 1.76 -6.28
C GLY A 67 -10.91 2.43 -7.02
N LYS A 68 -11.18 3.13 -8.12
CA LYS A 68 -10.16 3.88 -8.89
C LYS A 68 -9.46 4.96 -8.06
N TRP A 69 -10.23 5.69 -7.24
CA TRP A 69 -9.71 6.74 -6.37
C TRP A 69 -8.84 6.19 -5.23
N LEU A 70 -9.25 5.09 -4.59
CA LEU A 70 -8.47 4.44 -3.55
C LEU A 70 -7.21 3.80 -4.13
N SER A 71 -7.30 3.21 -5.32
CA SER A 71 -6.12 2.71 -6.03
C SER A 71 -5.13 3.84 -6.32
N SER A 72 -5.56 5.01 -6.80
CA SER A 72 -4.63 6.12 -7.04
C SER A 72 -3.97 6.62 -5.74
N LEU A 73 -4.68 6.60 -4.62
CA LEU A 73 -4.11 6.89 -3.30
C LEU A 73 -3.08 5.84 -2.86
N MET A 74 -3.36 4.55 -3.07
CA MET A 74 -2.42 3.47 -2.75
C MET A 74 -1.16 3.56 -3.61
N ILE A 75 -1.30 3.79 -4.92
CA ILE A 75 -0.16 4.02 -5.81
C ILE A 75 0.63 5.26 -5.35
N SER A 76 -0.04 6.36 -4.98
CA SER A 76 0.64 7.57 -4.49
C SER A 76 1.34 7.35 -3.14
N MET A 77 0.81 6.51 -2.26
CA MET A 77 1.44 6.17 -0.99
C MET A 77 2.69 5.31 -1.22
N ILE A 78 2.58 4.29 -2.06
CA ILE A 78 3.71 3.46 -2.49
C ILE A 78 4.78 4.35 -3.14
N ALA A 79 4.39 5.18 -4.11
CA ALA A 79 5.30 6.13 -4.76
C ALA A 79 5.95 7.07 -3.74
N SER A 80 5.20 7.65 -2.80
CA SER A 80 5.77 8.55 -1.80
C SER A 80 6.76 7.83 -0.86
N ILE A 81 6.50 6.59 -0.53
CA ILE A 81 7.39 5.81 0.32
C ILE A 81 8.67 5.41 -0.44
N PHE A 82 8.56 4.95 -1.68
CA PHE A 82 9.72 4.53 -2.49
C PHE A 82 10.47 5.67 -3.14
N LEU A 83 9.84 6.81 -3.40
CA LEU A 83 10.48 7.95 -4.07
C LEU A 83 10.86 8.99 -3.04
N THR A 84 9.98 9.39 -2.13
CA THR A 84 10.25 10.50 -1.22
C THR A 84 11.23 10.15 -0.10
N GLN A 85 11.32 8.87 0.32
CA GLN A 85 12.34 8.46 1.29
C GLN A 85 13.77 8.46 0.71
N PRO A 86 14.03 7.95 -0.51
CA PRO A 86 15.36 8.05 -1.14
C PRO A 86 15.63 9.37 -1.90
N ALA A 87 14.61 10.12 -2.35
CA ALA A 87 14.78 11.37 -3.10
C ALA A 87 14.84 12.63 -2.23
N LYS A 88 14.68 12.51 -0.90
CA LYS A 88 15.24 13.56 -0.03
C LYS A 88 16.70 13.72 -0.43
N PRO A 89 17.18 14.94 -0.73
CA PRO A 89 18.53 15.14 -1.22
C PRO A 89 19.48 14.53 -0.20
N LYS A 90 20.01 13.36 -0.54
CA LYS A 90 21.35 13.03 -0.12
C LYS A 90 22.18 14.07 -0.85
N HIS A 91 23.00 14.80 -0.11
CA HIS A 91 24.30 15.09 -0.67
C HIS A 91 24.83 13.71 -1.07
N TYR A 92 24.70 13.37 -2.35
CA TYR A 92 25.24 12.13 -2.88
C TYR A 92 26.71 12.42 -3.07
N ASP A 93 27.47 12.28 -1.99
CA ASP A 93 28.84 11.81 -2.15
C ASP A 93 28.71 10.38 -2.70
N GLU A 94 29.64 9.93 -3.55
CA GLU A 94 29.66 8.61 -4.21
C GLU A 94 29.74 7.41 -3.23
N ASP A 95 29.48 7.68 -1.95
CA ASP A 95 29.61 6.83 -0.80
C ASP A 95 28.42 5.88 -0.58
N ASP A 96 27.26 5.91 -1.26
CA ASP A 96 26.09 5.11 -0.80
C ASP A 96 26.29 3.57 -0.79
N ASP A 97 27.06 3.01 -1.73
CA ASP A 97 27.46 1.60 -1.71
C ASP A 97 28.69 1.38 -0.82
N GLU A 98 29.59 2.36 -0.74
CA GLU A 98 30.74 2.39 0.19
C GLU A 98 30.33 2.54 1.65
N ASP A 99 29.19 3.19 1.92
CA ASP A 99 28.54 3.49 3.20
C ASP A 99 27.72 2.30 3.62
N LYS A 100 27.16 1.54 2.69
CA LYS A 100 26.54 0.26 3.00
C LYS A 100 27.61 -0.75 3.45
N ILE A 101 28.74 -0.78 2.76
CA ILE A 101 29.92 -1.60 3.09
C ILE A 101 30.61 -1.07 4.36
N LYS A 102 30.80 0.24 4.52
CA LYS A 102 31.32 0.88 5.74
C LYS A 102 30.39 0.65 6.92
N LEU A 103 29.08 0.79 6.75
CA LEU A 103 28.12 0.57 7.82
C LEU A 103 28.06 -0.90 8.24
N GLU A 104 28.22 -1.84 7.30
CA GLU A 104 28.32 -3.27 7.59
C GLU A 104 29.66 -3.61 8.28
N ASN A 105 30.77 -3.01 7.83
CA ASN A 105 32.09 -3.13 8.45
C ASN A 105 32.15 -2.45 9.84
N GLU A 106 31.54 -1.29 10.03
CA GLU A 106 31.48 -0.52 11.29
C GLU A 106 30.53 -1.21 12.28
N LEU A 107 29.43 -1.82 11.81
CA LEU A 107 28.58 -2.69 12.62
C LEU A 107 29.30 -3.97 13.08
N SER A 108 30.19 -4.50 12.24
CA SER A 108 31.03 -5.67 12.54
C SER A 108 32.17 -5.31 13.50
N ASP A 109 32.92 -4.24 13.25
CA ASP A 109 34.01 -3.72 14.10
C ASP A 109 33.49 -3.30 15.48
N ASP A 110 32.34 -2.62 15.57
CA ASP A 110 31.73 -2.28 16.85
C ASP A 110 31.33 -3.52 17.64
N MET A 111 30.83 -4.58 16.98
CA MET A 111 30.50 -5.85 17.62
C MET A 111 31.76 -6.54 18.19
N HIS A 112 32.90 -6.44 17.50
CA HIS A 112 34.19 -6.93 17.96
C HIS A 112 34.76 -6.10 19.14
N LEU A 113 34.60 -4.77 19.11
CA LEU A 113 35.05 -3.86 20.17
C LEU A 113 34.30 -4.09 21.51
N PHE A 114 33.03 -4.49 21.46
CA PHE A 114 32.24 -4.86 22.64
C PHE A 114 32.72 -6.14 23.32
N LYS A 115 33.42 -7.02 22.59
CA LYS A 115 33.87 -8.32 23.10
C LYS A 115 35.22 -8.25 23.81
N GLU A 116 36.02 -7.21 23.57
CA GLU A 116 37.44 -7.20 23.95
C GLU A 116 37.82 -6.33 25.17
N LYS A 117 36.90 -5.50 25.68
CA LYS A 117 37.21 -4.65 26.86
C LYS A 117 36.75 -5.26 28.18
N ASN A 118 37.66 -5.97 28.84
CA ASN A 118 37.64 -6.11 30.30
C ASN A 118 37.74 -4.69 30.92
N ILE A 119 36.67 -4.22 31.56
CA ILE A 119 36.55 -2.85 32.09
C ILE A 119 37.43 -2.73 33.35
N PRO A 120 38.49 -1.90 33.39
CA PRO A 120 39.19 -1.59 34.63
C PRO A 120 38.33 -0.66 35.49
N LEU A 121 38.43 -0.83 36.81
CA LEU A 121 37.63 -0.13 37.83
C LEU A 121 37.62 1.40 37.66
N ILE A 122 36.42 1.94 37.75
CA ILE A 122 35.99 3.35 37.54
C ILE A 122 36.63 4.27 38.58
N ASN A 123 37.27 5.37 38.15
CA ASN A 123 37.65 6.51 39.01
C ASN A 123 37.99 7.76 38.17
N SER A 124 37.00 8.50 37.64
CA SER A 124 37.09 9.95 37.29
C SER A 124 35.79 10.44 36.63
N ASP A 125 35.44 11.73 36.77
CA ASP A 125 34.40 12.42 35.98
C ASP A 125 34.55 12.21 34.45
N LYS A 126 35.77 11.96 33.98
CA LYS A 126 36.07 11.63 32.58
C LYS A 126 35.56 10.26 32.13
N ASP A 127 35.18 9.39 33.06
CA ASP A 127 34.60 8.08 32.76
C ASP A 127 33.07 8.14 32.65
N LEU A 128 32.41 9.15 33.25
CA LEU A 128 30.96 9.37 33.10
C LEU A 128 30.61 9.82 31.67
N ASP A 129 31.44 10.69 31.08
CA ASP A 129 31.35 11.14 29.68
C ASP A 129 31.55 9.96 28.69
N LYS A 130 32.43 9.00 29.02
CA LYS A 130 32.58 7.78 28.22
C LYS A 130 31.35 6.88 28.28
N ILE A 131 30.64 6.82 29.41
CA ILE A 131 29.42 6.02 29.55
C ILE A 131 28.30 6.63 28.70
N GLU A 132 28.13 7.96 28.74
CA GLU A 132 27.15 8.66 27.90
C GLU A 132 27.45 8.51 26.40
N LEU A 133 28.72 8.58 26.01
CA LEU A 133 29.17 8.31 24.64
C LEU A 133 28.87 6.87 24.19
N LEU A 134 29.03 5.89 25.08
CA LEU A 134 28.72 4.49 24.79
C LEU A 134 27.20 4.28 24.64
N GLU A 135 26.38 4.98 25.42
CA GLU A 135 24.92 4.94 25.30
C GLU A 135 24.45 5.60 24.00
N ALA A 136 24.98 6.78 23.67
CA ALA A 136 24.70 7.46 22.40
C ALA A 136 25.09 6.63 21.17
N ARG A 137 26.20 5.87 21.25
CA ARG A 137 26.62 4.93 20.19
C ARG A 137 25.68 3.74 20.06
N LYS A 138 25.24 3.14 21.18
CA LYS A 138 24.22 2.09 21.16
C LYS A 138 22.92 2.57 20.52
N ASP A 139 22.53 3.81 20.77
CA ASP A 139 21.32 4.41 20.20
C ASP A 139 21.43 4.62 18.70
N ARG A 140 22.59 5.10 18.23
CA ARG A 140 22.88 5.23 16.80
C ARG A 140 22.82 3.87 16.10
N LEU A 141 23.44 2.84 16.67
CA LEU A 141 23.38 1.47 16.13
C LEU A 141 21.95 0.91 16.09
N ARG A 142 21.13 1.20 17.10
CA ARG A 142 19.69 0.84 17.09
C ARG A 142 18.95 1.51 15.93
N GLN A 143 19.19 2.80 15.70
CA GLN A 143 18.56 3.55 14.61
C GLN A 143 18.97 3.03 13.23
N LEU A 144 20.26 2.69 13.05
CA LEU A 144 20.77 2.16 11.79
C LEU A 144 20.20 0.78 11.47
N LYS A 145 20.19 -0.14 12.44
CA LYS A 145 19.55 -1.46 12.31
C LYS A 145 18.06 -1.31 11.97
N PHE A 146 17.35 -0.42 12.66
CA PHE A 146 15.94 -0.17 12.39
C PHE A 146 15.72 0.35 10.96
N LYS A 147 16.57 1.25 10.45
CA LYS A 147 16.44 1.78 9.09
C LYS A 147 16.64 0.71 8.02
N ILE A 148 17.63 -0.17 8.18
CA ILE A 148 17.88 -1.28 7.25
C ILE A 148 16.68 -2.24 7.24
N ILE A 149 16.25 -2.68 8.42
CA ILE A 149 15.09 -3.59 8.59
C ILE A 149 13.81 -2.95 8.01
N THR A 150 13.58 -1.66 8.27
CA THR A 150 12.39 -0.95 7.78
C THR A 150 12.37 -0.88 6.26
N ARG A 151 13.52 -0.57 5.62
CA ARG A 151 13.63 -0.55 4.15
C ARG A 151 13.37 -1.94 3.56
N GLU A 152 13.95 -2.97 4.17
CA GLU A 152 13.77 -4.35 3.71
C GLU A 152 12.32 -4.81 3.85
N LEU A 153 11.69 -4.57 5.01
CA LEU A 153 10.28 -4.87 5.26
C LEU A 153 9.36 -4.19 4.23
N LEU A 154 9.69 -2.96 3.86
CA LEU A 154 8.90 -2.17 2.92
C LEU A 154 8.93 -2.75 1.50
N THR A 155 10.11 -3.13 1.02
CA THR A 155 10.26 -3.80 -0.29
C THR A 155 9.45 -5.10 -0.33
N HIS A 156 9.48 -5.89 0.74
CA HIS A 156 8.71 -7.14 0.84
C HIS A 156 7.19 -6.89 0.88
N LEU A 157 6.72 -5.87 1.62
CA LEU A 157 5.30 -5.52 1.67
C LEU A 157 4.75 -5.15 0.29
N VAL A 158 5.53 -4.46 -0.52
CA VAL A 158 5.11 -4.02 -1.85
C VAL A 158 5.16 -5.15 -2.84
N PHE A 159 6.18 -6.00 -2.77
CA PHE A 159 6.20 -7.25 -3.51
C PHE A 159 4.97 -8.12 -3.20
N LEU A 160 4.60 -8.26 -1.92
CA LEU A 160 3.41 -9.00 -1.51
C LEU A 160 2.13 -8.32 -2.00
N SER A 161 2.05 -6.99 -1.95
CA SER A 161 0.92 -6.23 -2.49
C SER A 161 0.76 -6.42 -4.00
N LEU A 162 1.86 -6.46 -4.75
CA LEU A 162 1.84 -6.75 -6.20
C LEU A 162 1.40 -8.18 -6.48
N ILE A 163 1.90 -9.18 -5.75
CA ILE A 163 1.44 -10.56 -5.87
C ILE A 163 -0.06 -10.65 -5.55
N TYR A 164 -0.50 -10.00 -4.47
CA TYR A 164 -1.90 -9.97 -4.08
C TYR A 164 -2.77 -9.33 -5.17
N MET A 165 -2.34 -8.19 -5.73
CA MET A 165 -3.02 -7.55 -6.84
C MET A 165 -3.09 -8.49 -8.05
N CYS A 166 -1.97 -9.10 -8.46
CA CYS A 166 -1.95 -10.04 -9.59
C CYS A 166 -2.86 -11.26 -9.36
N ALA A 167 -2.88 -11.81 -8.14
CA ALA A 167 -3.69 -12.97 -7.79
C ALA A 167 -5.20 -12.64 -7.79
N PHE A 168 -5.58 -11.44 -7.37
CA PHE A 168 -6.99 -11.03 -7.26
C PHE A 168 -7.52 -10.24 -8.45
N ALA A 169 -6.66 -9.64 -9.29
CA ALA A 169 -7.07 -8.88 -10.47
C ALA A 169 -7.90 -9.71 -11.47
N TYR A 170 -7.66 -11.02 -11.52
CA TYR A 170 -8.34 -11.93 -12.44
C TYR A 170 -9.47 -12.73 -11.81
N LYS A 171 -9.76 -12.54 -10.52
CA LYS A 171 -10.80 -13.29 -9.84
C LYS A 171 -12.16 -12.60 -10.04
N ASP A 172 -12.96 -13.14 -10.95
CA ASP A 172 -14.34 -12.72 -11.11
C ASP A 172 -15.21 -13.22 -9.93
N ASN A 173 -15.96 -12.29 -9.32
CA ASN A 173 -16.85 -12.56 -8.19
C ASN A 173 -18.09 -13.39 -8.58
N PHE A 174 -18.45 -13.41 -9.88
CA PHE A 174 -19.68 -14.05 -10.36
C PHE A 174 -19.46 -15.40 -11.03
N SER A 175 -18.21 -15.81 -11.26
CA SER A 175 -17.86 -17.04 -11.98
C SER A 175 -18.57 -18.29 -11.43
N PHE A 176 -18.66 -18.43 -10.10
CA PHE A 176 -19.36 -19.56 -9.49
C PHE A 176 -20.86 -19.55 -9.80
N ARG A 177 -21.50 -18.37 -9.74
CA ARG A 177 -22.94 -18.24 -10.00
C ARG A 177 -23.25 -18.49 -11.47
N TYR A 178 -22.40 -17.97 -12.36
CA TYR A 178 -22.50 -18.21 -13.80
C TYR A 178 -22.37 -19.71 -14.12
N GLN A 179 -21.34 -20.37 -13.59
CA GLN A 179 -21.18 -21.82 -13.76
C GLN A 179 -22.38 -22.60 -13.23
N LYS A 180 -22.92 -22.21 -12.06
CA LYS A 180 -24.11 -22.84 -11.48
C LYS A 180 -25.35 -22.64 -12.37
N ALA A 181 -25.55 -21.45 -12.93
CA ALA A 181 -26.64 -21.16 -13.86
C ALA A 181 -26.55 -22.01 -15.13
N VAL A 182 -25.38 -22.07 -15.77
CA VAL A 182 -25.14 -22.91 -16.96
C VAL A 182 -25.34 -24.40 -16.63
N ARG A 183 -24.84 -24.88 -15.48
CA ARG A 183 -25.06 -26.26 -15.04
C ARG A 183 -26.55 -26.54 -14.84
N ASN A 184 -27.28 -25.65 -14.19
CA ASN A 184 -28.71 -25.84 -13.95
C ASN A 184 -29.52 -25.84 -15.27
N LEU A 185 -29.06 -25.11 -16.29
CA LEU A 185 -29.73 -25.05 -17.59
C LEU A 185 -29.66 -26.38 -18.37
N PHE A 186 -28.54 -27.10 -18.29
CA PHE A 186 -28.31 -28.31 -19.08
C PHE A 186 -28.31 -29.61 -18.27
N LEU A 187 -27.84 -29.57 -17.02
CA LEU A 187 -27.65 -30.72 -16.12
C LEU A 187 -28.80 -30.82 -15.11
N ASP A 188 -30.02 -30.84 -15.63
CA ASP A 188 -31.24 -31.08 -14.85
C ASP A 188 -31.28 -32.52 -14.28
N GLU A 189 -32.29 -32.81 -13.46
CA GLU A 189 -32.45 -34.17 -12.91
C GLU A 189 -32.74 -35.20 -14.01
N LYS A 190 -33.32 -34.78 -15.14
CA LYS A 190 -33.53 -35.65 -16.32
C LYS A 190 -32.19 -36.10 -16.88
N PHE A 191 -31.21 -35.21 -17.01
CA PHE A 191 -29.86 -35.56 -17.45
C PHE A 191 -29.20 -36.58 -16.53
N ARG A 192 -29.31 -36.36 -15.22
CA ARG A 192 -28.69 -37.24 -14.20
C ARG A 192 -29.31 -38.63 -14.15
N SER A 193 -30.53 -38.80 -14.64
CA SER A 193 -31.27 -40.08 -14.67
C SER A 193 -31.19 -40.81 -16.02
N ILE A 194 -30.34 -40.35 -16.95
CA ILE A 194 -30.12 -41.00 -18.23
C ILE A 194 -29.34 -42.31 -18.03
N THR A 195 -30.02 -43.43 -18.27
CA THR A 195 -29.41 -44.76 -18.27
C THR A 195 -29.54 -45.48 -19.61
N ASN A 196 -30.45 -45.03 -20.47
CA ASN A 196 -30.77 -45.65 -21.75
C ASN A 196 -30.69 -44.61 -22.89
N THR A 197 -30.40 -45.08 -24.10
CA THR A 197 -30.37 -44.33 -25.34
C THR A 197 -31.66 -43.55 -25.60
N GLU A 198 -32.81 -44.13 -25.28
CA GLU A 198 -34.11 -43.43 -25.44
C GLU A 198 -34.19 -42.20 -24.53
N LYS A 199 -33.85 -42.35 -23.23
CA LYS A 199 -33.82 -41.24 -22.27
C LYS A 199 -32.83 -40.16 -22.70
N PHE A 200 -31.69 -40.56 -23.26
CA PHE A 200 -30.71 -39.62 -23.82
C PHE A 200 -31.31 -38.77 -24.95
N TRP A 201 -31.99 -39.39 -25.91
CA TRP A 201 -32.62 -38.67 -27.02
C TRP A 201 -33.80 -37.81 -26.57
N THR A 202 -34.56 -38.24 -25.56
CA THR A 202 -35.62 -37.44 -24.95
C THR A 202 -35.06 -36.20 -24.27
N TRP A 203 -34.02 -36.33 -23.45
CA TRP A 203 -33.33 -35.18 -22.85
C TRP A 203 -32.72 -34.26 -23.91
N THR A 204 -32.14 -34.82 -24.97
CA THR A 204 -31.53 -34.05 -26.06
C THR A 204 -32.56 -33.15 -26.75
N ARG A 205 -33.75 -33.69 -27.04
CA ARG A 205 -34.83 -32.92 -27.68
C ARG A 205 -35.49 -31.93 -26.74
N GLU A 206 -35.71 -32.29 -25.48
CA GLU A 206 -36.49 -31.45 -24.55
C GLU A 206 -35.65 -30.40 -23.84
N THR A 207 -34.47 -30.77 -23.34
CA THR A 207 -33.63 -29.91 -22.50
C THR A 207 -32.50 -29.30 -23.32
N LEU A 208 -31.67 -30.12 -23.99
CA LEU A 208 -30.49 -29.61 -24.69
C LEU A 208 -30.87 -28.68 -25.85
N SER A 209 -31.82 -29.07 -26.70
CA SER A 209 -32.22 -28.28 -27.87
C SER A 209 -32.84 -26.92 -27.47
N ARG A 210 -33.70 -26.93 -26.44
CA ARG A 210 -34.34 -25.72 -25.91
C ARG A 210 -33.37 -24.86 -25.12
N GLY A 211 -32.39 -25.47 -24.45
CA GLY A 211 -31.35 -24.74 -23.72
C GLY A 211 -30.37 -24.03 -24.65
N LEU A 212 -29.99 -24.63 -25.78
CA LEU A 212 -28.98 -24.10 -26.70
C LEU A 212 -29.39 -22.80 -27.42
N ARG A 213 -30.69 -22.51 -27.52
CA ARG A 213 -31.21 -21.29 -28.16
C ARG A 213 -32.22 -20.59 -27.29
N ALA A 214 -32.17 -19.26 -27.29
CA ALA A 214 -33.16 -18.39 -26.67
C ALA A 214 -34.57 -18.77 -27.15
N GLN A 215 -35.42 -19.13 -26.19
CA GLN A 215 -36.82 -19.46 -26.46
C GLN A 215 -37.66 -18.18 -26.64
N PRO A 216 -38.88 -18.29 -27.20
CA PRO A 216 -39.83 -17.18 -27.19
C PRO A 216 -39.98 -16.60 -25.78
N TRP A 217 -40.25 -15.30 -25.73
CA TRP A 217 -40.55 -14.60 -24.50
C TRP A 217 -41.81 -15.17 -23.83
N TYR A 218 -42.04 -14.80 -22.57
CA TYR A 218 -43.22 -15.23 -21.82
C TYR A 218 -44.55 -14.83 -22.50
N ASN A 219 -44.53 -13.80 -23.35
CA ASN A 219 -45.66 -13.33 -24.14
C ASN A 219 -45.78 -13.99 -25.52
N GLY A 220 -44.90 -14.96 -25.84
CA GLY A 220 -44.88 -15.67 -27.13
C GLY A 220 -44.10 -14.96 -28.24
N ASP A 221 -43.59 -13.75 -28.01
CA ASP A 221 -42.82 -13.02 -29.01
C ASP A 221 -41.46 -13.67 -29.26
N GLN A 222 -40.99 -13.58 -30.50
CA GLN A 222 -39.65 -14.05 -30.85
C GLN A 222 -38.57 -13.14 -30.24
N PRO A 223 -37.47 -13.71 -29.74
CA PRO A 223 -36.38 -12.93 -29.14
C PRO A 223 -35.48 -12.36 -30.25
N TYR A 224 -35.94 -11.27 -30.88
CA TYR A 224 -35.19 -10.56 -31.93
C TYR A 224 -33.81 -10.12 -31.42
N GLY A 225 -32.78 -10.33 -32.24
CA GLY A 225 -31.38 -10.03 -31.87
C GLY A 225 -30.69 -11.07 -30.99
N LEU A 226 -31.41 -12.08 -30.49
CA LEU A 226 -30.90 -13.09 -29.56
C LEU A 226 -30.76 -14.49 -30.19
N ALA A 227 -30.79 -14.59 -31.52
CA ALA A 227 -30.74 -15.87 -32.24
C ALA A 227 -29.48 -16.72 -31.96
N GLY A 228 -28.38 -16.07 -31.54
CA GLY A 228 -27.13 -16.73 -31.13
C GLY A 228 -26.97 -16.86 -29.61
N PHE A 229 -28.00 -16.57 -28.83
CA PHE A 229 -27.95 -16.65 -27.38
C PHE A 229 -28.56 -17.95 -26.89
N VAL A 230 -28.04 -18.42 -25.77
CA VAL A 230 -28.52 -19.57 -25.00
C VAL A 230 -29.82 -19.15 -24.28
N ASN A 231 -30.61 -20.12 -23.81
CA ASN A 231 -31.88 -19.88 -23.11
C ASN A 231 -31.75 -19.24 -21.70
N ASP A 232 -30.64 -18.57 -21.43
CA ASP A 232 -30.45 -17.64 -20.30
C ASP A 232 -30.54 -16.17 -20.75
N PHE A 233 -30.74 -15.93 -22.05
CA PHE A 233 -30.84 -14.62 -22.71
C PHE A 233 -29.60 -13.71 -22.54
N ASN A 234 -28.50 -14.23 -22.00
CA ASN A 234 -27.28 -13.47 -21.68
C ASN A 234 -26.02 -14.09 -22.29
N SER A 235 -25.94 -15.41 -22.34
CA SER A 235 -24.78 -16.12 -22.88
C SER A 235 -24.90 -16.27 -24.38
N ARG A 236 -23.90 -15.78 -25.11
CA ARG A 236 -23.82 -15.99 -26.55
C ARG A 236 -23.16 -17.33 -26.84
N LEU A 237 -23.84 -18.19 -27.59
CA LEU A 237 -23.27 -19.42 -28.13
C LEU A 237 -22.25 -19.06 -29.22
N ILE A 238 -21.04 -19.57 -29.09
CA ILE A 238 -19.99 -19.41 -30.09
C ILE A 238 -20.03 -20.62 -31.03
N GLY A 239 -20.33 -20.39 -32.30
CA GLY A 239 -20.43 -21.44 -33.31
C GLY A 239 -21.69 -22.29 -33.15
N TYR A 240 -21.54 -23.61 -33.16
CA TYR A 240 -22.64 -24.58 -33.10
C TYR A 240 -22.27 -25.77 -32.22
N GLY A 241 -23.29 -26.46 -31.69
CA GLY A 241 -23.10 -27.68 -30.90
C GLY A 241 -22.69 -28.87 -31.79
N ILE A 242 -21.72 -29.65 -31.34
CA ILE A 242 -21.21 -30.83 -32.06
C ILE A 242 -21.43 -32.07 -31.18
N LEU A 243 -22.15 -33.05 -31.71
CA LEU A 243 -22.28 -34.38 -31.10
C LEU A 243 -21.27 -35.33 -31.74
N ARG A 244 -20.32 -35.82 -30.94
CA ARG A 244 -19.33 -36.81 -31.37
C ARG A 244 -19.75 -38.21 -30.90
N GLN A 245 -19.74 -39.18 -31.82
CA GLN A 245 -20.04 -40.59 -31.51
C GLN A 245 -18.78 -41.45 -31.69
N LEU A 246 -18.52 -42.33 -30.72
CA LEU A 246 -17.52 -43.39 -30.82
C LEU A 246 -18.25 -44.73 -31.02
N ARG A 247 -17.73 -45.57 -31.91
CA ARG A 247 -18.25 -46.92 -32.17
C ARG A 247 -17.09 -47.90 -32.14
N ILE A 248 -17.30 -49.05 -31.53
CA ILE A 248 -16.33 -50.15 -31.54
C ILE A 248 -16.63 -51.00 -32.77
N THR A 249 -15.60 -51.35 -33.54
CA THR A 249 -15.71 -52.33 -34.61
C THR A 249 -15.26 -53.67 -34.05
N TYR A 250 -16.17 -54.65 -34.02
CA TYR A 250 -15.79 -56.03 -33.71
C TYR A 250 -15.12 -56.62 -34.95
N LYS A 251 -13.93 -57.19 -34.77
CA LYS A 251 -13.25 -58.03 -35.77
C LYS A 251 -13.63 -59.48 -35.52
#